data_AF-A0A4Z1NTI4-F1
#
_entry.id   AF-A0A4Z1NTI4-F1
#
_cell.length_a   1.000
_cell.length_b   1.000
_cell.length_c   1.000
_cell.angle_alpha   90.00
_cell.angle_beta   90.00
_cell.angle_gamma   90.00
#
_symmetry.space_group_name_H-M   'P 1'
#
loop_
_entity.id
_entity.type
_entity.pdbx_description
1 polymer ?
#
loop_
_entity_poly.entity_id
_entity_poly.type
_entity_poly.pdbx_seq_one_letter_code
_entity_poly.pdbx_strand_id
1 'polypeptide(L)'
;MGEVWREEEKPSHVASTASVASFVTCCGLVDYAASKAAAMALNEGLQQELKHRYNAPEIKTSIAHPIYVKTPLVTSCAKSLEESKAVQIGLANAILKQIGVEEVPVQ
;
A
#
# COMPACT_ATOMS: atom_id res chain seq x y z
N MET A 1 14.39 22.13 -29.52
CA MET A 1 13.25 22.76 -28.81
C MET A 1 12.41 21.62 -28.27
N GLY A 2 12.42 21.44 -26.95
CA GLY A 2 11.90 20.26 -26.25
C GLY A 2 12.86 19.89 -25.12
N GLU A 3 13.01 20.81 -24.17
CA GLU A 3 13.86 20.61 -23.00
C GLU A 3 13.30 19.43 -22.19
N VAL A 4 14.10 18.38 -22.08
CA VAL A 4 13.83 17.21 -21.25
C VAL A 4 13.94 17.68 -19.81
N TRP A 5 12.81 17.74 -19.13
CA TRP A 5 12.67 18.06 -17.71
C TRP A 5 13.71 17.32 -16.87
N ARG A 6 14.77 18.02 -16.47
CA ARG A 6 15.61 17.66 -15.31
C ARG A 6 15.22 18.59 -14.18
N GLU A 7 14.05 18.33 -13.61
CA GLU A 7 13.67 18.87 -12.31
C GLU A 7 14.10 17.81 -11.28
N GLU A 8 15.21 18.08 -10.60
CA GLU A 8 15.65 17.50 -9.31
C GLU A 8 15.10 16.08 -9.04
N GLU A 9 15.87 15.03 -9.36
CA GLU A 9 15.45 13.61 -9.35
C GLU A 9 14.78 13.18 -8.04
N LYS A 10 13.48 13.46 -7.92
CA LYS A 10 12.66 12.83 -6.88
C LYS A 10 12.64 11.34 -7.19
N PRO A 11 12.92 10.48 -6.22
CA PRO A 11 12.88 9.04 -6.44
C PRO A 11 11.51 8.65 -6.99
N SER A 12 11.49 8.01 -8.16
CA SER A 12 10.26 7.51 -8.76
C SER A 12 9.80 6.27 -8.00
N HIS A 13 8.62 6.35 -7.36
CA HIS A 13 8.14 5.29 -6.48
C HIS A 13 6.64 5.02 -6.69
N VAL A 14 6.29 3.77 -6.97
CA VAL A 14 4.92 3.26 -6.96
C VAL A 14 4.62 2.65 -5.59
N ALA A 15 3.66 3.24 -4.86
CA ALA A 15 3.17 2.70 -3.59
C ALA A 15 1.79 2.06 -3.76
N SER A 16 1.69 0.78 -3.47
CA SER A 16 0.47 -0.03 -3.56
C SER A 16 -0.12 -0.32 -2.18
N THR A 17 -1.45 -0.35 -2.07
CA THR A 17 -2.14 -0.70 -0.80
C THR A 17 -2.94 -1.99 -0.94
N ALA A 18 -2.49 -3.02 -0.25
CA ALA A 18 -3.16 -4.32 -0.15
C ALA A 18 -3.82 -4.51 1.23
N SER A 19 -3.77 -5.73 1.76
CA SER A 19 -4.28 -6.11 3.09
C SER A 19 -3.61 -7.40 3.54
N VAL A 20 -3.65 -7.71 4.84
CA VAL A 20 -3.34 -9.06 5.33
C VAL A 20 -4.25 -10.13 4.69
N ALA A 21 -5.43 -9.73 4.21
CA ALA A 21 -6.32 -10.59 3.44
C ALA A 21 -5.69 -11.17 2.16
N SER A 22 -4.58 -10.58 1.66
CA SER A 22 -3.80 -11.15 0.55
C SER A 22 -3.18 -12.51 0.89
N PHE A 23 -2.94 -12.78 2.18
CA PHE A 23 -2.30 -14.01 2.66
C PHE A 23 -3.27 -14.95 3.37
N VAL A 24 -4.24 -14.38 4.09
CA VAL A 24 -5.19 -15.15 4.91
C VAL A 24 -6.61 -14.70 4.61
N THR A 25 -7.42 -15.59 4.05
CA THR A 25 -8.83 -15.30 3.72
C THR A 25 -9.76 -15.72 4.86
N CYS A 26 -10.78 -14.91 5.13
CA CYS A 26 -11.86 -15.21 6.09
C CYS A 26 -13.20 -15.32 5.36
N CYS A 27 -14.15 -16.07 5.94
CA CYS A 27 -15.52 -16.11 5.44
C CYS A 27 -16.12 -14.70 5.40
N GLY A 28 -16.82 -14.38 4.30
CA GLY A 28 -17.41 -13.05 4.07
C GLY A 28 -16.44 -11.99 3.51
N LEU A 29 -15.18 -12.34 3.26
CA LEU A 29 -14.19 -11.44 2.64
C LEU A 29 -13.51 -12.07 1.40
N VAL A 30 -14.12 -13.05 0.75
CA VAL A 30 -13.46 -13.83 -0.32
C VAL A 30 -13.16 -12.99 -1.55
N ASP A 31 -14.12 -12.19 -2.01
CA ASP A 31 -13.98 -11.23 -3.11
C ASP A 31 -12.96 -10.13 -2.77
N TYR A 32 -13.01 -9.61 -1.55
CA TYR A 32 -12.03 -8.66 -1.03
C TYR A 32 -10.62 -9.27 -1.01
N ALA A 33 -10.44 -10.46 -0.43
CA ALA A 33 -9.16 -11.16 -0.34
C ALA A 33 -8.59 -11.47 -1.72
N ALA A 34 -9.42 -11.94 -2.66
CA ALA A 34 -9.01 -12.18 -4.05
C ALA A 34 -8.48 -10.91 -4.71
N SER A 35 -9.16 -9.77 -4.55
CA SER A 35 -8.71 -8.48 -5.09
C SER A 35 -7.36 -8.05 -4.48
N LYS A 36 -7.14 -8.32 -3.18
CA LYS A 36 -5.92 -7.94 -2.46
C LYS A 36 -4.76 -8.90 -2.75
N ALA A 37 -5.02 -10.17 -3.01
CA ALA A 37 -4.03 -11.11 -3.52
C ALA A 37 -3.59 -10.73 -4.95
N ALA A 38 -4.53 -10.31 -5.80
CA ALA A 38 -4.21 -9.82 -7.14
C ALA A 38 -3.34 -8.55 -7.10
N ALA A 39 -3.64 -7.60 -6.21
CA ALA A 39 -2.81 -6.40 -6.02
C ALA A 39 -1.37 -6.73 -5.57
N MET A 40 -1.21 -7.74 -4.72
CA MET A 40 0.11 -8.23 -4.30
C MET A 40 0.89 -8.81 -5.48
N ALA A 41 0.27 -9.72 -6.24
CA ALA A 41 0.89 -10.31 -7.42
C ALA A 41 1.25 -9.26 -8.47
N LEU A 42 0.41 -8.23 -8.66
CA LEU A 42 0.70 -7.13 -9.57
C LEU A 42 1.94 -6.35 -9.14
N ASN A 43 2.07 -6.04 -7.84
CA ASN A 43 3.22 -5.29 -7.34
C ASN A 43 4.53 -6.07 -7.51
N GLU A 44 4.52 -7.36 -7.20
CA GLU A 44 5.68 -8.25 -7.39
C GLU A 44 6.05 -8.40 -8.87
N GLY A 45 5.04 -8.62 -9.73
CA GLY A 45 5.22 -8.72 -11.17
C GLY A 45 5.78 -7.44 -11.76
N LEU A 46 5.23 -6.28 -11.39
CA LEU A 46 5.71 -4.98 -11.83
C LEU A 46 7.17 -4.75 -11.44
N GLN A 47 7.56 -5.09 -10.21
CA GLN A 47 8.94 -4.98 -9.77
C GLN A 47 9.89 -5.81 -10.64
N GLN A 48 9.48 -7.03 -11.01
CA GLN A 48 10.26 -7.88 -11.90
C GLN A 48 10.33 -7.32 -13.32
N GLU A 49 9.23 -6.84 -13.87
CA GLU A 49 9.21 -6.25 -15.21
C GLU A 49 10.08 -4.98 -15.29
N LEU A 50 9.99 -4.09 -14.30
CA LEU A 50 10.83 -2.88 -14.24
C LEU A 50 12.31 -3.23 -14.27
N LYS A 51 12.73 -4.23 -13.48
CA LYS A 51 14.13 -4.66 -13.42
C LYS A 51 14.59 -5.41 -14.67
N HIS A 52 13.79 -6.37 -15.14
CA HIS A 52 14.26 -7.38 -16.11
C HIS A 52 13.81 -7.11 -17.54
N ARG A 53 12.68 -6.41 -17.73
CA ARG A 53 12.08 -6.15 -19.05
C ARG A 53 12.30 -4.72 -19.51
N TYR A 54 12.14 -3.75 -18.61
CA TYR A 54 12.23 -2.33 -18.93
C TYR A 54 13.58 -1.69 -18.57
N ASN A 55 14.46 -2.42 -17.89
CA ASN A 55 15.78 -1.94 -17.44
C ASN A 55 15.71 -0.59 -16.70
N ALA A 56 14.67 -0.44 -15.86
CA ALA A 56 14.38 0.75 -15.06
C ALA A 56 14.45 0.44 -13.56
N PRO A 57 15.61 0.01 -13.00
CA PRO A 57 15.76 -0.34 -11.58
C PRO A 57 15.66 0.85 -10.62
N GLU A 58 15.71 2.08 -11.14
CA GLU A 58 15.52 3.32 -10.41
C GLU A 58 14.10 3.49 -9.90
N ILE A 59 13.10 2.93 -10.59
CA ILE A 59 11.69 2.97 -10.16
C ILE A 59 11.48 1.94 -9.05
N LYS A 60 11.16 2.43 -7.85
CA LYS A 60 10.88 1.57 -6.69
C LYS A 60 9.40 1.25 -6.60
N THR A 61 9.10 0.08 -6.06
CA THR A 61 7.73 -0.39 -5.79
C THR A 61 7.66 -0.82 -4.34
N SER A 62 6.65 -0.37 -3.60
CA SER A 62 6.35 -0.88 -2.25
C SER A 62 4.87 -1.22 -2.12
N ILE A 63 4.56 -2.16 -1.23
CA ILE A 63 3.20 -2.55 -0.93
C ILE A 63 2.97 -2.62 0.57
N ALA A 64 1.85 -2.07 1.03
CA ALA A 64 1.43 -2.11 2.42
C ALA A 64 0.30 -3.13 2.62
N HIS A 65 0.39 -3.97 3.64
CA HIS A 65 -0.62 -4.97 4.00
C HIS A 65 -1.22 -4.69 5.40
N PRO A 66 -2.10 -3.68 5.52
CA PRO A 66 -2.77 -3.40 6.79
C PRO A 66 -3.76 -4.51 7.17
N ILE A 67 -3.94 -4.68 8.48
CA ILE A 67 -4.98 -5.55 9.04
C ILE A 67 -6.26 -4.73 9.27
N TYR A 68 -6.22 -3.73 10.15
CA TYR A 68 -7.27 -2.75 10.37
C TYR A 68 -6.67 -1.35 10.45
N VAL A 69 -7.36 -0.39 9.85
CA VAL A 69 -6.92 1.00 9.77
C VAL A 69 -8.00 1.87 10.40
N LYS A 70 -7.61 2.85 11.21
CA LYS A 70 -8.53 3.84 11.74
C LYS A 70 -9.00 4.75 10.62
N THR A 71 -10.18 4.45 10.07
CA THR A 71 -10.85 5.30 9.06
C THR A 71 -12.33 5.45 9.41
N PRO A 72 -13.00 6.52 8.95
CA PRO A 72 -14.45 6.65 9.16
C PRO A 72 -15.27 5.48 8.59
N LEU A 73 -14.71 4.71 7.64
CA LEU A 73 -15.38 3.56 7.03
C LEU A 73 -15.59 2.41 8.01
N VAL A 74 -14.69 2.21 8.97
CA VAL A 74 -14.81 1.16 10.00
C VAL A 74 -15.61 1.61 11.23
N THR A 75 -16.20 2.81 11.22
CA THR A 75 -16.98 3.34 12.36
C THR A 75 -18.17 2.42 12.72
N SER A 76 -18.81 1.82 11.72
CA SER A 76 -19.94 0.91 11.93
C SER A 76 -19.57 -0.39 12.65
N CYS A 77 -18.31 -0.80 12.56
CA CYS A 77 -17.76 -2.00 13.20
C CYS A 77 -16.71 -1.68 14.29
N ALA A 78 -16.56 -0.40 14.65
CA ALA A 78 -15.55 0.07 15.61
C ALA A 78 -15.70 -0.60 16.99
N LYS A 79 -16.94 -0.78 17.46
CA LYS A 79 -17.22 -1.44 18.73
C LYS A 79 -16.76 -2.91 18.73
N SER A 80 -17.06 -3.65 17.67
CA SER A 80 -16.63 -5.05 17.53
C SER A 80 -15.11 -5.18 17.38
N LEU A 81 -14.45 -4.20 16.75
CA LEU A 81 -12.99 -4.14 16.64
C LEU A 81 -12.31 -3.90 17.99
N GLU A 82 -12.88 -3.02 18.81
CA GLU A 82 -12.41 -2.72 20.16
C GLU A 82 -12.58 -3.94 21.08
N GLU A 83 -13.75 -4.60 21.03
CA GLU A 83 -14.03 -5.84 21.77
C GLU A 83 -13.08 -6.98 21.36
N SER A 84 -12.74 -7.08 20.08
CA SER A 84 -11.82 -8.08 19.53
C SER A 84 -10.34 -7.75 19.82
N LYS A 85 -10.04 -6.61 20.45
CA LYS A 85 -8.66 -6.09 20.66
C LYS A 85 -7.85 -6.04 19.37
N ALA A 86 -8.52 -5.77 18.25
CA ALA A 86 -7.91 -5.72 16.94
C ALA A 86 -6.89 -4.57 16.88
N VAL A 87 -5.66 -4.86 16.44
CA VAL A 87 -4.63 -3.84 16.26
C VAL A 87 -5.03 -2.92 15.12
N GLN A 88 -5.25 -1.64 15.43
CA GLN A 88 -5.56 -0.60 14.45
C GLN A 88 -4.33 0.27 14.21
N ILE A 89 -3.84 0.30 12.97
CA ILE A 89 -2.65 1.07 12.59
C ILE A 89 -3.02 2.34 11.83
N GLY A 90 -2.22 3.39 11.98
CA GLY A 90 -2.29 4.59 11.14
C GLY A 90 -1.62 4.33 9.79
N LEU A 91 -2.42 4.09 8.74
CA LEU A 91 -1.90 3.71 7.42
C LEU A 91 -1.15 4.86 6.73
N ALA A 92 -1.61 6.10 6.88
CA ALA A 92 -1.06 7.27 6.19
C ALA A 92 0.44 7.45 6.47
N ASN A 93 0.83 7.53 7.74
CA ASN A 93 2.24 7.73 8.11
C ASN A 93 3.12 6.54 7.70
N ALA A 94 2.58 5.31 7.74
CA ALA A 94 3.31 4.13 7.29
C ALA A 94 3.61 4.16 5.79
N ILE A 95 2.65 4.61 4.97
CA ILE A 95 2.85 4.77 3.52
C ILE A 95 3.81 5.93 3.24
N LEU A 96 3.63 7.08 3.90
CA LEU A 96 4.50 8.26 3.75
C LEU A 96 5.97 7.91 4.05
N LYS A 97 6.20 7.17 5.13
CA LYS A 97 7.54 6.67 5.48
C LYS A 97 8.13 5.74 4.43
N GLN A 98 7.32 4.89 3.78
CA GLN A 98 7.81 4.03 2.70
C GLN A 98 8.23 4.81 1.47
N ILE A 99 7.53 5.90 1.13
CA ILE A 99 7.85 6.75 -0.02
C ILE A 99 8.89 7.84 0.29
N GLY A 100 9.46 7.84 1.51
CA GLY A 100 10.48 8.80 1.93
C GLY A 100 9.96 10.23 2.13
N VAL A 101 8.65 10.40 2.34
CA VAL A 101 8.02 11.70 2.60
C VAL A 101 7.94 11.93 4.11
N GLU A 102 8.28 13.13 4.55
CA GLU A 102 8.23 13.54 5.96
C GLU A 102 6.81 13.39 6.53
N GLU A 103 6.72 13.02 7.81
CA GLU A 103 5.42 12.76 8.45
C GLU A 103 4.56 14.03 8.49
N VAL A 104 3.36 13.96 7.92
CA VAL A 104 2.38 15.04 8.02
C VAL A 104 1.62 14.86 9.35
N PRO A 105 1.55 15.89 10.21
CA PRO A 105 0.79 15.79 11.46
C PRO A 105 -0.67 15.50 11.15
N VAL A 106 -1.17 14.39 11.70
CA VAL A 106 -2.58 14.01 11.63
C VAL A 106 -3.36 15.00 12.52
N GLN A 107 -4.24 15.79 11.92
CA GLN A 107 -5.21 16.63 12.65
C GLN A 107 -6.33 15.79 13.26
#